data_AF-A0A7V9AGZ5-F1
#
_entry.id   AF-A0A7V9AGZ5-F1
#
_cell.length_a   1.000
_cell.length_b   1.000
_cell.length_c   1.000
_cell.angle_alpha   90.00
_cell.angle_beta   90.00
_cell.angle_gamma   90.00
#
_symmetry.space_group_name_H-M   'P 1'
#
loop_
_entity.id
_entity.type
_entity.pdbx_description
1 polymer ?
#
loop_
_entity_poly.entity_id
_entity_poly.type
_entity_poly.pdbx_seq_one_letter_code
_entity_poly.pdbx_strand_id
1 'polypeptide(L)'
;MAEQLARMIGYDPARQWGHITSGGTVANFEALWVARNVQYLPVAVRWAADELGDGNLEVRLPGGQRARIGQLDLWQLLNLTPDAALDAAEALRGRIDDPARALQAMGHHSLAGLGYQEFGRRLVAEFGERLPPGVVLVPSTAHYSWEKICRSLGIGSRQLVHIPVDRNFRMDPGALEETLRALSARRQPVIACVSVIGTTEESAVDRLDQIVEVRERSARELGIAFYLHADAAYGGYTASITRGPSGARRSYEETLADYAPEVWPQEGIYRALVALEQTDSVTIDPHKLGYVPYPAGAISFRDARVRDLVAVEAPYLFHRGASEWGYIGRFIFEGSKPGASPAGVWMSHKVLPLDCRGYGRLIGATARGAMALHRRLRGGDWAPFNLVLLPEPDLNIVCFGVGHPTLRSLEATNDFAGRIYAAMSVSEERSARQLDYFVTKTVLRTGEYGRSAVPLVQALGFSAEDYLRAGGVSVIRCTVMDPFLVARRGRVDFIEGFARTLRAVLEAEL
;
A
#
# COMPACT_ATOMS: atom_id res chain seq x y z
N MET A 1 2.65 -5.86 -19.71
CA MET A 1 2.22 -4.91 -18.66
C MET A 1 2.71 -5.36 -17.29
N ALA A 2 2.36 -6.55 -16.80
CA ALA A 2 2.88 -7.09 -15.54
C ALA A 2 4.42 -7.02 -15.44
N GLU A 3 5.12 -7.50 -16.48
CA GLU A 3 6.58 -7.39 -16.56
C GLU A 3 7.10 -5.94 -16.54
N GLN A 4 6.34 -4.97 -17.08
CA GLN A 4 6.76 -3.56 -17.08
C GLN A 4 6.70 -2.99 -15.66
N LEU A 5 5.60 -3.27 -14.94
CA LEU A 5 5.46 -2.88 -13.53
C LEU A 5 6.50 -3.58 -12.66
N ALA A 6 6.74 -4.87 -12.87
CA ALA A 6 7.76 -5.63 -12.15
C ALA A 6 9.16 -5.03 -12.31
N ARG A 7 9.57 -4.66 -13.54
CA ARG A 7 10.86 -3.98 -13.78
C ARG A 7 10.94 -2.63 -13.05
N MET A 8 9.85 -1.87 -13.05
CA MET A 8 9.78 -0.59 -12.33
C MET A 8 9.95 -0.79 -10.82
N ILE A 9 9.27 -1.80 -10.26
CA ILE A 9 9.34 -2.19 -8.84
C ILE A 9 10.74 -2.72 -8.49
N GLY A 10 11.39 -3.45 -9.40
CA GLY A 10 12.65 -4.18 -9.14
C GLY A 10 12.47 -5.69 -8.95
N TYR A 11 11.27 -6.22 -9.21
CA TYR A 11 11.08 -7.67 -9.26
C TYR A 11 11.73 -8.27 -10.49
N ASP A 12 12.15 -9.52 -10.37
CA ASP A 12 12.61 -10.34 -11.49
C ASP A 12 11.44 -10.61 -12.46
N PRO A 13 11.49 -10.10 -13.71
CA PRO A 13 10.41 -10.29 -14.68
C PRO A 13 10.10 -11.76 -15.00
N ALA A 14 11.07 -12.66 -14.80
CA ALA A 14 10.92 -14.09 -15.06
C ALA A 14 10.25 -14.84 -13.90
N ARG A 15 10.26 -14.27 -12.68
CA ARG A 15 9.69 -14.91 -11.48
C ARG A 15 8.38 -14.29 -11.03
N GLN A 16 8.09 -13.06 -11.43
CA GLN A 16 6.90 -12.32 -11.01
C GLN A 16 5.60 -12.78 -11.68
N TRP A 17 4.48 -12.41 -11.07
CA TRP A 17 3.17 -12.42 -11.72
C TRP A 17 2.39 -11.15 -11.37
N GLY A 18 1.46 -10.73 -12.22
CA GLY A 18 0.65 -9.55 -11.96
C GLY A 18 -0.36 -9.29 -13.06
N HIS A 19 -1.32 -8.41 -12.80
CA HIS A 19 -2.39 -8.09 -13.75
C HIS A 19 -3.11 -6.79 -13.41
N ILE A 20 -3.97 -6.32 -14.33
CA ILE A 20 -4.84 -5.15 -14.13
C ILE A 20 -6.08 -5.57 -13.34
N THR A 21 -6.44 -4.81 -12.31
CA THR A 21 -7.72 -4.93 -11.61
C THR A 21 -8.65 -3.77 -11.98
N SER A 22 -9.92 -3.83 -11.60
CA SER A 22 -10.82 -2.67 -11.71
C SER A 22 -10.37 -1.46 -10.87
N GLY A 23 -9.50 -1.66 -9.87
CA GLY A 23 -8.89 -0.61 -9.06
C GLY A 23 -8.11 -1.14 -7.86
N GLY A 24 -7.44 -0.23 -7.16
CA GLY A 24 -6.58 -0.54 -6.01
C GLY A 24 -7.28 -1.29 -4.88
N THR A 25 -8.58 -1.08 -4.67
CA THR A 25 -9.35 -1.85 -3.67
C THR A 25 -9.36 -3.34 -4.00
N VAL A 26 -9.53 -3.72 -5.27
CA VAL A 26 -9.51 -5.13 -5.70
C VAL A 26 -8.08 -5.66 -5.70
N ALA A 27 -7.09 -4.84 -6.07
CA ALA A 27 -5.68 -5.23 -5.97
C ALA A 27 -5.28 -5.55 -4.51
N ASN A 28 -5.64 -4.68 -3.56
CA ASN A 28 -5.45 -4.92 -2.13
C ASN A 28 -6.23 -6.15 -1.64
N PHE A 29 -7.44 -6.39 -2.16
CA PHE A 29 -8.22 -7.58 -1.83
C PHE A 29 -7.48 -8.84 -2.24
N GLU A 30 -6.99 -8.90 -3.48
CA GLU A 30 -6.24 -10.05 -3.99
C GLU A 30 -4.92 -10.24 -3.27
N ALA A 31 -4.21 -9.16 -2.92
CA ALA A 31 -3.00 -9.22 -2.13
C ALA A 31 -3.23 -9.92 -0.77
N LEU A 32 -4.28 -9.51 -0.05
CA LEU A 32 -4.59 -10.13 1.25
C LEU A 32 -5.17 -11.55 1.10
N TRP A 33 -5.93 -11.81 0.03
CA TRP A 33 -6.43 -13.14 -0.28
C TRP A 33 -5.28 -14.13 -0.48
N VAL A 34 -4.29 -13.73 -1.28
CA VAL A 34 -3.06 -14.49 -1.49
C VAL A 34 -2.25 -14.62 -0.20
N ALA A 35 -2.01 -13.52 0.53
CA ALA A 35 -1.25 -13.54 1.78
C ALA A 35 -1.87 -14.49 2.82
N ARG A 36 -3.20 -14.50 2.94
CA ARG A 36 -3.94 -15.45 3.78
C ARG A 36 -3.68 -16.89 3.35
N ASN A 37 -3.74 -17.19 2.06
CA ASN A 37 -3.51 -18.55 1.58
C ASN A 37 -2.04 -18.98 1.78
N VAL A 38 -1.07 -18.08 1.60
CA VAL A 38 0.35 -18.31 1.89
C VAL A 38 0.57 -18.59 3.38
N GLN A 39 -0.05 -17.82 4.27
CA GLN A 39 0.08 -17.95 5.73
C GLN A 39 -0.27 -19.36 6.24
N TYR A 40 -1.29 -19.98 5.66
CA TYR A 40 -1.77 -21.30 6.08
C TYR A 40 -1.25 -22.44 5.19
N LEU A 41 -0.48 -22.12 4.14
CA LEU A 41 0.08 -23.11 3.23
C LEU A 41 0.97 -24.14 3.93
N PRO A 42 1.87 -23.80 4.88
CA PRO A 42 2.72 -24.80 5.54
C PRO A 42 1.94 -25.91 6.24
N VAL A 43 0.81 -25.56 6.87
CA VAL A 43 -0.08 -26.55 7.52
C VAL A 43 -0.70 -27.46 6.46
N ALA A 44 -1.20 -26.90 5.36
CA ALA A 44 -1.76 -27.67 4.25
C ALA A 44 -0.73 -28.59 3.58
N VAL A 45 0.51 -28.10 3.39
CA VAL A 45 1.63 -28.88 2.86
C VAL A 45 1.97 -30.04 3.79
N ARG A 46 2.00 -29.81 5.11
CA ARG A 46 2.21 -30.89 6.09
C ARG A 46 1.14 -31.96 5.97
N TRP A 47 -0.13 -31.56 5.98
CA TRP A 47 -1.26 -32.51 5.87
C TRP A 47 -1.25 -33.27 4.55
N ALA A 48 -0.89 -32.61 3.45
CA ALA A 48 -0.73 -33.26 2.16
C ALA A 48 0.46 -34.24 2.16
N ALA A 49 1.59 -33.86 2.75
CA ALA A 49 2.74 -34.73 2.88
C ALA A 49 2.41 -35.98 3.71
N ASP A 50 1.66 -35.85 4.79
CA ASP A 50 1.20 -36.97 5.62
C ASP A 50 0.24 -37.90 4.83
N GLU A 51 -0.71 -37.34 4.07
CA GLU A 51 -1.60 -38.12 3.18
C GLU A 51 -0.82 -38.88 2.09
N LEU A 52 0.22 -38.25 1.55
CA LEU A 52 1.02 -38.80 0.45
C LEU A 52 2.16 -39.70 0.94
N GLY A 53 2.38 -39.81 2.26
CA GLY A 53 3.41 -40.66 2.85
C GLY A 53 4.83 -40.07 2.83
N ASP A 54 4.98 -38.75 2.67
CA ASP A 54 6.29 -38.05 2.66
C ASP A 54 6.50 -37.14 3.88
N GLY A 55 6.41 -37.71 5.08
CA GLY A 55 6.70 -36.99 6.34
C GLY A 55 8.15 -36.51 6.50
N ASN A 56 9.04 -36.83 5.55
CA ASN A 56 10.45 -36.43 5.55
C ASN A 56 10.73 -35.15 4.74
N LEU A 57 9.69 -34.41 4.34
CA LEU A 57 9.86 -33.12 3.70
C LEU A 57 10.56 -32.13 4.64
N GLU A 58 11.71 -31.61 4.22
CA GLU A 58 12.47 -30.64 4.98
C GLU A 58 12.13 -29.21 4.56
N VAL A 59 11.95 -28.34 5.55
CA VAL A 59 11.70 -26.91 5.36
C VAL A 59 12.74 -26.07 6.09
N ARG A 60 12.94 -24.84 5.61
CA ARG A 60 13.83 -23.85 6.23
C ARG A 60 13.04 -22.99 7.21
N LEU A 61 13.46 -22.99 8.48
CA LEU A 61 12.91 -22.13 9.51
C LEU A 61 13.44 -20.69 9.37
N PRO A 62 12.75 -19.68 9.92
CA PRO A 62 13.21 -18.28 9.91
C PRO A 62 14.65 -18.06 10.40
N GLY A 63 15.09 -18.83 11.41
CA GLY A 63 16.46 -18.80 11.92
C GLY A 63 17.51 -19.46 11.01
N GLY A 64 17.12 -19.91 9.81
CA GLY A 64 17.99 -20.53 8.81
C GLY A 64 18.19 -22.04 8.96
N GLN A 65 17.80 -22.62 10.10
CA GLN A 65 17.88 -24.05 10.37
C GLN A 65 16.90 -24.85 9.48
N ARG A 66 17.23 -26.10 9.18
CA ARG A 66 16.34 -27.03 8.49
C ARG A 66 15.69 -27.98 9.49
N ALA A 67 14.42 -28.30 9.26
CA ALA A 67 13.67 -29.25 10.07
C ALA A 67 12.67 -30.00 9.21
N ARG A 68 12.26 -31.20 9.64
CA ARG A 68 11.20 -31.94 8.97
C ARG A 68 9.86 -31.29 9.26
N ILE A 69 9.05 -31.06 8.24
CA ILE A 69 7.77 -30.34 8.37
C ILE A 69 6.81 -31.04 9.34
N GLY A 70 6.82 -32.38 9.37
CA GLY A 70 6.01 -33.19 10.30
C GLY A 70 6.43 -33.08 11.77
N GLN A 71 7.62 -32.53 12.07
CA GLN A 71 8.11 -32.32 13.44
C GLN A 71 7.84 -30.91 13.97
N LEU A 72 7.33 -30.00 13.14
CA LEU A 72 7.07 -28.62 13.53
C LEU A 72 5.80 -28.51 14.36
N ASP A 73 5.79 -27.65 15.37
CA ASP A 73 4.56 -27.26 16.06
C ASP A 73 3.72 -26.30 15.19
N LEU A 74 2.48 -26.01 15.61
CA LEU A 74 1.59 -25.13 14.86
C LEU A 74 2.18 -23.72 14.70
N TRP A 75 2.86 -23.20 15.72
CA TRP A 75 3.47 -21.88 15.69
C TRP A 75 4.59 -21.79 14.67
N GLN A 76 5.46 -22.80 14.61
CA GLN A 76 6.54 -22.89 13.63
C GLN A 76 6.00 -23.00 12.21
N LEU A 77 4.93 -23.77 11.98
CA LEU A 77 4.27 -23.86 10.67
C LEU A 77 3.68 -22.53 10.24
N LEU A 78 2.98 -21.83 11.13
CA LEU A 78 2.39 -20.52 10.87
C LEU A 78 3.41 -19.38 10.79
N ASN A 79 4.70 -19.65 11.00
CA ASN A 79 5.75 -18.63 10.91
C ASN A 79 6.91 -19.07 10.01
N LEU A 80 6.69 -19.99 9.07
CA LEU A 80 7.59 -20.10 7.93
C LEU A 80 7.54 -18.80 7.12
N THR A 81 8.67 -18.39 6.55
CA THR A 81 8.67 -17.24 5.64
C THR A 81 7.83 -17.53 4.40
N PRO A 82 7.23 -16.53 3.74
CA PRO A 82 6.49 -16.74 2.50
C PRO A 82 7.26 -17.54 1.45
N ASP A 83 8.55 -17.24 1.26
CA ASP A 83 9.40 -18.01 0.34
C ASP A 83 9.56 -19.48 0.79
N ALA A 84 9.80 -19.74 2.08
CA ALA A 84 9.93 -21.10 2.60
C ALA A 84 8.61 -21.90 2.50
N ALA A 85 7.46 -21.24 2.65
CA ALA A 85 6.15 -21.86 2.46
C ALA A 85 5.93 -22.28 1.00
N LEU A 86 6.27 -21.42 0.04
CA LEU A 86 6.18 -21.72 -1.39
C LEU A 86 7.20 -22.78 -1.81
N ASP A 87 8.42 -22.73 -1.28
CA ASP A 87 9.46 -23.73 -1.53
C ASP A 87 9.06 -25.11 -0.98
N ALA A 88 8.35 -25.16 0.16
CA ALA A 88 7.85 -26.42 0.71
C ALA A 88 6.77 -27.04 -0.20
N ALA A 89 5.84 -26.25 -0.70
CA ALA A 89 4.81 -26.72 -1.63
C ALA A 89 5.43 -27.23 -2.95
N GLU A 90 6.41 -26.50 -3.49
CA GLU A 90 7.14 -26.90 -4.69
C GLU A 90 7.96 -28.19 -4.47
N ALA A 91 8.64 -28.29 -3.33
CA ALA A 91 9.42 -29.46 -2.98
C ALA A 91 8.54 -30.70 -2.80
N LEU A 92 7.36 -30.58 -2.18
CA LEU A 92 6.40 -31.68 -2.10
C LEU A 92 5.95 -32.10 -3.51
N ARG A 93 5.60 -31.14 -4.37
CA ARG A 93 5.21 -31.42 -5.77
C ARG A 93 6.28 -32.19 -6.53
N GLY A 94 7.55 -31.86 -6.36
CA GLY A 94 8.68 -32.51 -7.03
C GLY A 94 9.07 -33.89 -6.46
N ARG A 95 8.62 -34.24 -5.24
CA ARG A 95 8.94 -35.50 -4.56
C ARG A 95 7.91 -36.60 -4.78
N ILE A 96 6.76 -36.25 -5.35
CA ILE A 96 5.65 -37.18 -5.62
C ILE A 96 5.63 -37.49 -7.11
N ASP A 97 5.58 -38.78 -7.45
CA ASP A 97 5.62 -39.26 -8.85
C ASP A 97 4.54 -38.63 -9.75
N ASP A 98 3.38 -38.28 -9.16
CA ASP A 98 2.31 -37.54 -9.81
C ASP A 98 2.15 -36.13 -9.21
N PRO A 99 2.71 -35.10 -9.87
CA PRO A 99 2.58 -33.71 -9.44
C PRO A 99 1.13 -33.21 -9.34
N ALA A 100 0.22 -33.73 -10.17
CA ALA A 100 -1.18 -33.34 -10.12
C ALA A 100 -1.86 -33.85 -8.85
N ARG A 101 -1.51 -35.07 -8.41
CA ARG A 101 -1.95 -35.63 -7.14
C ARG A 101 -1.44 -34.80 -5.95
N ALA A 102 -0.18 -34.35 -5.98
CA ALA A 102 0.36 -33.49 -4.92
C ALA A 102 -0.38 -32.14 -4.84
N LEU A 103 -0.64 -31.50 -5.97
CA LEU A 103 -1.41 -30.26 -6.06
C LEU A 103 -2.85 -30.44 -5.56
N GLN A 104 -3.49 -31.55 -5.93
CA GLN A 104 -4.84 -31.88 -5.47
C GLN A 104 -4.88 -32.06 -3.95
N ALA A 105 -3.95 -32.82 -3.38
CA ALA A 105 -3.86 -33.02 -1.93
C ALA A 105 -3.65 -31.70 -1.18
N MET A 106 -2.73 -30.84 -1.65
CA MET A 106 -2.54 -29.51 -1.07
C MET A 106 -3.79 -28.64 -1.18
N GLY A 107 -4.50 -28.69 -2.31
CA GLY A 107 -5.76 -28.00 -2.53
C GLY A 107 -6.84 -28.43 -1.53
N HIS A 108 -7.03 -29.75 -1.36
CA HIS A 108 -7.98 -30.33 -0.41
C HIS A 108 -7.70 -29.94 1.04
N HIS A 109 -6.41 -29.82 1.41
CA HIS A 109 -5.97 -29.47 2.76
C HIS A 109 -5.82 -27.97 3.02
N SER A 110 -5.88 -27.16 1.97
CA SER A 110 -5.73 -25.71 2.09
C SER A 110 -6.88 -25.06 2.85
N LEU A 111 -6.63 -23.88 3.42
CA LEU A 111 -7.72 -23.07 3.98
C LEU A 111 -8.80 -22.75 2.94
N ALA A 112 -8.43 -22.60 1.67
CA ALA A 112 -9.38 -22.35 0.59
C ALA A 112 -10.27 -23.58 0.29
N GLY A 113 -9.71 -24.80 0.39
CA GLY A 113 -10.44 -26.04 0.19
C GLY A 113 -11.34 -26.42 1.36
N LEU A 114 -10.86 -26.26 2.59
CA LEU A 114 -11.60 -26.64 3.81
C LEU A 114 -12.52 -25.55 4.35
N GLY A 115 -12.17 -24.28 4.13
CA GLY A 115 -12.75 -23.14 4.84
C GLY A 115 -12.34 -23.08 6.32
N TYR A 116 -12.58 -21.94 6.96
CA TYR A 116 -12.12 -21.69 8.34
C TYR A 116 -12.67 -22.68 9.38
N GLN A 117 -13.90 -23.13 9.23
CA GLN A 117 -14.56 -24.00 10.21
C GLN A 117 -13.90 -25.38 10.27
N GLU A 118 -13.74 -26.03 9.11
CA GLU A 118 -13.14 -27.36 9.06
C GLU A 118 -11.63 -27.31 9.26
N PHE A 119 -10.95 -26.31 8.70
CA PHE A 119 -9.52 -26.08 8.93
C PHE A 119 -9.24 -25.93 10.45
N GLY A 120 -10.04 -25.13 11.14
CA GLY A 120 -9.94 -24.94 12.59
C GLY A 120 -10.26 -26.20 13.41
N ARG A 121 -11.27 -26.99 13.00
CA ARG A 121 -11.59 -28.27 13.65
C ARG A 121 -10.43 -29.24 13.55
N ARG A 122 -9.82 -29.34 12.37
CA ARG A 122 -8.70 -30.24 12.12
C ARG A 122 -7.45 -29.83 12.89
N LEU A 123 -7.17 -28.53 13.00
CA LEU A 123 -6.10 -28.04 13.87
C LEU A 123 -6.25 -28.51 15.32
N VAL A 124 -7.46 -28.47 15.88
CA VAL A 124 -7.71 -28.98 17.24
C VAL A 124 -7.47 -30.49 17.32
N ALA A 125 -7.88 -31.25 16.31
CA ALA A 125 -7.70 -32.69 16.29
C ALA A 125 -6.23 -33.10 16.21
N GLU A 126 -5.42 -32.40 15.42
CA GLU A 126 -4.02 -32.79 15.15
C GLU A 126 -2.99 -32.11 16.06
N PHE A 127 -3.24 -30.86 16.45
CA PHE A 127 -2.31 -30.07 17.28
C PHE A 127 -2.82 -29.85 18.71
N GLY A 128 -4.10 -30.14 19.00
CA GLY A 128 -4.71 -29.77 20.28
C GLY A 128 -4.96 -28.26 20.43
N GLU A 129 -4.75 -27.48 19.37
CA GLU A 129 -4.81 -26.01 19.36
C GLU A 129 -5.92 -25.52 18.44
N ARG A 130 -6.64 -24.47 18.88
CA ARG A 130 -7.57 -23.76 17.98
C ARG A 130 -6.79 -22.91 16.99
N LEU A 131 -7.37 -22.64 15.83
CA LEU A 131 -6.81 -21.67 14.89
C LEU A 131 -6.56 -20.32 15.60
N PRO A 132 -5.30 -19.88 15.74
CA PRO A 132 -5.01 -18.60 16.35
C PRO A 132 -5.60 -17.46 15.49
N PRO A 133 -6.15 -16.39 16.09
CA PRO A 133 -6.72 -15.28 15.34
C PRO A 133 -5.61 -14.44 14.69
N GLY A 134 -5.12 -14.88 13.52
CA GLY A 134 -4.06 -14.19 12.80
C GLY A 134 -4.42 -12.74 12.46
N VAL A 135 -3.47 -11.82 12.57
CA VAL A 135 -3.70 -10.38 12.39
C VAL A 135 -3.14 -9.85 11.09
N VAL A 136 -3.69 -8.73 10.63
CA VAL A 136 -3.18 -7.94 9.52
C VAL A 136 -2.75 -6.59 10.08
N LEU A 137 -1.48 -6.25 9.93
CA LEU A 137 -0.92 -4.99 10.41
C LEU A 137 -0.98 -3.95 9.29
N VAL A 138 -1.51 -2.77 9.59
CA VAL A 138 -1.59 -1.64 8.65
C VAL A 138 -1.22 -0.35 9.38
N PRO A 139 -0.75 0.71 8.70
CA PRO A 139 -0.63 2.01 9.38
C PRO A 139 -2.00 2.49 9.86
N SER A 140 -2.02 3.29 10.91
CA SER A 140 -3.26 3.85 11.46
C SER A 140 -3.99 4.78 10.49
N THR A 141 -3.31 5.24 9.44
CA THR A 141 -3.82 6.06 8.34
C THR A 141 -4.04 5.26 7.04
N ALA A 142 -4.00 3.93 7.10
CA ALA A 142 -4.23 3.07 5.93
C ALA A 142 -5.62 3.29 5.32
N HIS A 143 -5.72 3.13 4.00
CA HIS A 143 -6.98 3.29 3.29
C HIS A 143 -8.06 2.34 3.82
N TYR A 144 -9.29 2.84 3.94
CA TYR A 144 -10.43 2.11 4.52
C TYR A 144 -10.71 0.74 3.86
N SER A 145 -10.22 0.51 2.64
CA SER A 145 -10.37 -0.77 1.95
C SER A 145 -9.86 -1.93 2.79
N TRP A 146 -8.82 -1.76 3.59
CA TRP A 146 -8.24 -2.85 4.40
C TRP A 146 -9.23 -3.44 5.41
N GLU A 147 -10.06 -2.59 6.05
CA GLU A 147 -11.13 -3.08 6.93
C GLU A 147 -12.19 -3.84 6.13
N LYS A 148 -12.62 -3.30 4.98
CA LYS A 148 -13.58 -3.97 4.09
C LYS A 148 -13.07 -5.34 3.66
N ILE A 149 -11.80 -5.43 3.25
CA ILE A 149 -11.17 -6.67 2.80
C ILE A 149 -11.10 -7.69 3.94
N CYS A 150 -10.66 -7.29 5.14
CA CYS A 150 -10.63 -8.21 6.29
C CYS A 150 -12.02 -8.78 6.58
N ARG A 151 -13.07 -7.96 6.50
CA ARG A 151 -14.46 -8.40 6.66
C ARG A 151 -14.89 -9.37 5.54
N SER A 152 -14.58 -9.05 4.29
CA SER A 152 -14.94 -9.87 3.13
C SER A 152 -14.23 -11.22 3.09
N LEU A 153 -12.96 -11.31 3.54
CA LEU A 153 -12.18 -12.54 3.55
C LEU A 153 -12.46 -13.45 4.76
N GLY A 154 -13.37 -13.06 5.65
CA GLY A 154 -13.69 -13.78 6.88
C GLY A 154 -12.59 -13.69 7.96
N ILE A 155 -11.63 -12.76 7.80
CA ILE A 155 -10.60 -12.47 8.82
C ILE A 155 -11.22 -11.65 9.96
N GLY A 156 -12.13 -10.72 9.65
CA GLY A 156 -12.80 -9.88 10.63
C GLY A 156 -12.04 -8.59 10.96
N SER A 157 -12.78 -7.49 11.19
CA SER A 157 -12.18 -6.17 11.41
C SER A 157 -11.37 -6.06 12.72
N ARG A 158 -11.68 -6.87 13.74
CA ARG A 158 -10.92 -6.90 15.00
C ARG A 158 -9.51 -7.50 14.86
N GLN A 159 -9.23 -8.15 13.74
CA GLN A 159 -7.91 -8.69 13.40
C GLN A 159 -7.10 -7.75 12.52
N LEU A 160 -7.67 -6.62 12.10
CA LEU A 160 -6.93 -5.50 11.53
C LEU A 160 -6.33 -4.67 12.68
N VAL A 161 -5.00 -4.67 12.79
CA VAL A 161 -4.28 -3.97 13.84
C VAL A 161 -3.60 -2.75 13.22
N HIS A 162 -3.94 -1.59 13.75
CA HIS A 162 -3.39 -0.32 13.31
C HIS A 162 -2.09 0.00 14.05
N ILE A 163 -1.01 0.20 13.29
CA ILE A 163 0.29 0.65 13.78
C ILE A 163 0.31 2.18 13.76
N PRO A 164 0.64 2.85 14.87
CA PRO A 164 0.76 4.31 14.92
C PRO A 164 1.68 4.87 13.83
N VAL A 165 1.37 6.09 13.38
CA VAL A 165 2.21 6.86 12.48
C VAL A 165 3.03 7.91 13.23
N ASP A 166 4.19 8.27 12.68
CA ASP A 166 5.05 9.33 13.20
C ASP A 166 4.55 10.72 12.82
N ARG A 167 5.31 11.76 13.19
CA ARG A 167 4.98 13.18 12.90
C ARG A 167 4.96 13.53 11.40
N ASN A 168 5.47 12.65 10.55
CA ASN A 168 5.44 12.74 9.09
C ASN A 168 4.32 11.87 8.50
N PHE A 169 3.45 11.30 9.34
CA PHE A 169 2.33 10.44 8.97
C PHE A 169 2.73 9.14 8.28
N ARG A 170 3.97 8.71 8.52
CA ARG A 170 4.53 7.43 8.07
C ARG A 170 4.39 6.41 9.19
N MET A 171 4.12 5.14 8.88
CA MET A 171 4.14 4.06 9.86
C MET A 171 5.41 4.12 10.71
N ASP A 172 5.26 4.07 12.03
CA ASP A 172 6.40 4.04 12.96
C ASP A 172 6.98 2.60 13.05
N PRO A 173 8.21 2.36 12.56
CA PRO A 173 8.84 1.04 12.64
C PRO A 173 9.10 0.59 14.09
N GLY A 174 9.29 1.53 15.03
CA GLY A 174 9.44 1.21 16.45
C GLY A 174 8.13 0.66 17.02
N ALA A 175 7.00 1.32 16.74
CA ALA A 175 5.68 0.84 17.15
C ALA A 175 5.31 -0.50 16.49
N LEU A 176 5.74 -0.73 15.24
CA LEU A 176 5.63 -2.03 14.58
C LEU A 176 6.41 -3.11 15.34
N GLU A 177 7.67 -2.84 15.70
CA GLU A 177 8.53 -3.78 16.45
C GLU A 177 7.94 -4.11 17.83
N GLU A 178 7.46 -3.11 18.57
CA GLU A 178 6.77 -3.30 19.86
C GLU A 178 5.51 -4.17 19.71
N THR A 179 4.72 -3.91 18.66
CA THR A 179 3.51 -4.70 18.36
C THR A 179 3.86 -6.16 18.05
N LEU A 180 4.92 -6.41 17.27
CA LEU A 180 5.39 -7.76 16.95
C LEU A 180 5.90 -8.49 18.20
N ARG A 181 6.61 -7.82 19.11
CA ARG A 181 7.01 -8.41 20.41
C ARG A 181 5.80 -8.83 21.23
N ALA A 182 4.78 -7.97 21.31
CA ALA A 182 3.54 -8.28 22.02
C ALA A 182 2.75 -9.44 21.36
N LEU A 183 2.75 -9.54 20.03
CA LEU A 183 2.13 -10.66 19.29
C LEU A 183 2.88 -11.98 19.51
N SER A 184 4.21 -11.95 19.52
CA SER A 184 5.06 -13.13 19.76
C SER A 184 4.83 -13.67 21.18
N ALA A 185 4.80 -12.80 22.18
CA ALA A 185 4.59 -13.19 23.58
C ALA A 185 3.27 -13.95 23.82
N ARG A 186 2.23 -13.69 23.01
CA ARG A 186 0.92 -14.37 23.08
C ARG A 186 0.70 -15.41 21.99
N ARG A 187 1.73 -15.76 21.21
CA ARG A 187 1.67 -16.68 20.06
C ARG A 187 0.53 -16.36 19.08
N GLN A 188 0.38 -15.07 18.73
CA GLN A 188 -0.59 -14.63 17.73
C GLN A 188 0.11 -14.36 16.39
N PRO A 189 -0.20 -15.11 15.31
CA PRO A 189 0.50 -15.01 14.04
C PRO A 189 0.10 -13.76 13.27
N VAL A 190 0.98 -13.32 12.36
CA VAL A 190 0.75 -12.16 11.48
C VAL A 190 0.57 -12.65 10.06
N ILE A 191 -0.64 -12.51 9.51
CA ILE A 191 -0.96 -12.88 8.14
C ILE A 191 -0.18 -11.98 7.17
N ALA A 192 -0.28 -10.66 7.38
CA ALA A 192 0.36 -9.68 6.54
C ALA A 192 0.69 -8.40 7.30
N CYS A 193 1.72 -7.69 6.86
CA CYS A 193 1.98 -6.29 7.19
C CYS A 193 1.89 -5.48 5.90
N VAL A 194 1.16 -4.36 5.95
CA VAL A 194 0.98 -3.43 4.84
C VAL A 194 1.79 -2.18 5.11
N SER A 195 2.64 -1.80 4.16
CA SER A 195 3.30 -0.51 4.13
C SER A 195 2.68 0.35 3.03
N VAL A 196 2.39 1.61 3.31
CA VAL A 196 1.74 2.52 2.36
C VAL A 196 2.77 3.41 1.67
N ILE A 197 2.79 3.38 0.34
CA ILE A 197 3.66 4.23 -0.49
C ILE A 197 2.78 5.29 -1.14
N GLY A 198 2.70 6.45 -0.49
CA GLY A 198 1.80 7.54 -0.84
C GLY A 198 0.43 7.38 -0.17
N THR A 199 0.32 7.81 1.10
CA THR A 199 -0.95 7.86 1.84
C THR A 199 -2.01 8.67 1.09
N THR A 200 -3.28 8.36 1.33
CA THR A 200 -4.40 8.98 0.61
C THR A 200 -4.48 10.49 0.88
N GLU A 201 -4.16 10.90 2.10
CA GLU A 201 -4.41 12.25 2.59
C GLU A 201 -3.19 13.18 2.43
N GLU A 202 -1.97 12.72 2.74
CA GLU A 202 -0.75 13.55 2.71
C GLU A 202 0.27 13.08 1.68
N SER A 203 0.01 11.96 0.99
CA SER A 203 0.99 11.26 0.16
C SER A 203 2.29 10.91 0.88
N ALA A 204 2.21 10.65 2.19
CA ALA A 204 3.34 10.17 2.98
C ALA A 204 3.81 8.81 2.47
N VAL A 205 5.11 8.58 2.50
CA VAL A 205 5.73 7.32 2.09
C VAL A 205 6.32 6.67 3.33
N ASP A 206 5.75 5.54 3.73
CA ASP A 206 6.26 4.74 4.84
C ASP A 206 7.74 4.40 4.64
N ARG A 207 8.49 4.29 5.73
CA ARG A 207 9.91 3.91 5.72
C ARG A 207 10.06 2.41 5.46
N LEU A 208 9.71 1.99 4.24
CA LEU A 208 9.64 0.58 3.84
C LEU A 208 10.99 -0.13 4.00
N ASP A 209 12.11 0.56 3.77
CA ASP A 209 13.45 0.05 4.05
C ASP A 209 13.60 -0.40 5.51
N GLN A 210 13.12 0.41 6.47
CA GLN A 210 13.14 0.07 7.89
C GLN A 210 12.11 -1.00 8.26
N ILE A 211 10.93 -1.00 7.62
CA ILE A 211 9.91 -2.04 7.83
C ILE A 211 10.44 -3.41 7.38
N VAL A 212 11.22 -3.46 6.29
CA VAL A 212 11.87 -4.69 5.84
C VAL A 212 12.91 -5.16 6.87
N GLU A 213 13.73 -4.27 7.43
CA GLU A 213 14.64 -4.62 8.52
C GLU A 213 13.89 -5.18 9.74
N VAL A 214 12.75 -4.60 10.11
CA VAL A 214 11.89 -5.10 11.19
C VAL A 214 11.31 -6.48 10.86
N ARG A 215 10.86 -6.71 9.61
CA ARG A 215 10.40 -8.03 9.13
C ARG A 215 11.48 -9.09 9.28
N GLU A 216 12.69 -8.80 8.84
CA GLU A 216 13.79 -9.76 8.94
C GLU A 216 14.20 -10.03 10.38
N ARG A 217 14.28 -8.98 11.20
CA ARG A 217 14.65 -9.10 12.61
C ARG A 217 13.62 -9.88 13.40
N SER A 218 12.32 -9.58 13.21
CA SER A 218 11.23 -10.31 13.86
C SER A 218 11.20 -11.79 13.49
N ALA A 219 11.50 -12.14 12.24
CA ALA A 219 11.63 -13.52 11.79
C ALA A 219 12.77 -14.25 12.53
N ARG A 220 13.94 -13.61 12.66
CA ARG A 220 15.11 -14.20 13.33
C ARG A 220 15.00 -14.25 14.85
N GLU A 221 14.52 -13.18 15.48
CA GLU A 221 14.58 -12.98 16.93
C GLU A 221 13.28 -13.34 17.65
N LEU A 222 12.12 -13.11 17.01
CA LEU A 222 10.80 -13.33 17.62
C LEU A 222 10.10 -14.59 17.08
N GLY A 223 10.69 -15.23 16.07
CA GLY A 223 10.07 -16.35 15.36
C GLY A 223 8.76 -15.97 14.67
N ILE A 224 8.60 -14.69 14.30
CA ILE A 224 7.43 -14.19 13.56
C ILE A 224 7.83 -13.91 12.11
N ALA A 225 7.24 -14.64 11.17
CA ALA A 225 7.32 -14.31 9.76
C ALA A 225 5.95 -13.86 9.25
N PHE A 226 5.94 -12.95 8.29
CA PHE A 226 4.70 -12.46 7.69
C PHE A 226 4.89 -12.09 6.23
N TYR A 227 3.76 -12.04 5.53
CA TYR A 227 3.66 -11.49 4.19
C TYR A 227 3.78 -9.96 4.22
N LEU A 228 4.64 -9.37 3.39
CA LEU A 228 4.81 -7.92 3.30
C LEU A 228 4.20 -7.40 2.01
N HIS A 229 3.19 -6.55 2.12
CA HIS A 229 2.54 -5.91 0.99
C HIS A 229 2.83 -4.41 0.99
N ALA A 230 3.16 -3.84 -0.18
CA ALA A 230 3.16 -2.39 -0.36
C ALA A 230 1.86 -1.94 -1.02
N ASP A 231 1.04 -1.18 -0.28
CA ASP A 231 -0.06 -0.42 -0.86
C ASP A 231 0.52 0.84 -1.49
N ALA A 232 0.95 0.69 -2.74
CA ALA A 232 1.48 1.78 -3.57
C ALA A 232 0.43 2.23 -4.60
N ALA A 233 -0.86 2.12 -4.27
CA ALA A 233 -1.93 2.46 -5.21
C ALA A 233 -1.74 3.88 -5.76
N TYR A 234 -1.46 4.84 -4.87
CA TYR A 234 -1.12 6.20 -5.29
C TYR A 234 0.34 6.32 -5.72
N GLY A 235 1.30 6.01 -4.84
CA GLY A 235 2.71 6.34 -5.03
C GLY A 235 3.54 5.39 -5.91
N GLY A 236 3.00 4.27 -6.39
CA GLY A 236 3.77 3.21 -7.06
C GLY A 236 4.51 3.64 -8.32
N TYR A 237 3.93 4.55 -9.12
CA TYR A 237 4.60 5.11 -10.30
C TYR A 237 5.84 5.97 -9.97
N THR A 238 5.97 6.43 -8.72
CA THR A 238 7.17 7.16 -8.26
C THR A 238 8.42 6.28 -8.31
N ALA A 239 8.29 4.95 -8.21
CA ALA A 239 9.42 4.03 -8.34
C ALA A 239 10.20 4.18 -9.67
N SER A 240 9.56 4.72 -10.71
CA SER A 240 10.21 5.04 -12.00
C SER A 240 11.42 5.97 -11.88
N ILE A 241 11.50 6.83 -10.84
CA ILE A 241 12.66 7.71 -10.62
C ILE A 241 13.94 6.92 -10.26
N THR A 242 13.77 5.71 -9.74
CA THR A 242 14.85 4.82 -9.26
C THR A 242 15.39 3.90 -10.36
N ARG A 243 14.85 3.99 -11.59
CA ARG A 243 15.17 3.08 -12.69
C ARG A 243 15.71 3.87 -13.89
N GLY A 244 16.78 3.36 -14.46
CA GLY A 244 17.35 3.81 -15.72
C GLY A 244 16.70 3.14 -16.94
N PRO A 245 17.09 3.54 -18.16
CA PRO A 245 16.56 3.02 -19.43
C PRO A 245 16.59 1.51 -19.61
N SER A 246 17.61 0.85 -19.05
CA SER A 246 17.82 -0.59 -19.11
C SER A 246 17.01 -1.36 -18.06
N GLY A 247 16.31 -0.66 -17.16
CA GLY A 247 15.72 -1.22 -15.94
C GLY A 247 16.70 -1.34 -14.78
N ALA A 248 17.97 -0.93 -14.96
CA ALA A 248 18.94 -0.89 -13.86
C ALA A 248 18.55 0.13 -12.79
N ARG A 249 18.88 -0.17 -11.54
CA ARG A 249 18.74 0.79 -10.42
C ARG A 249 19.71 1.95 -10.61
N ARG A 250 19.20 3.17 -10.41
CA ARG A 250 20.00 4.40 -10.33
C ARG A 250 20.42 4.67 -8.90
N SER A 251 21.57 5.27 -8.65
CA SER A 251 21.96 5.70 -7.30
C SER A 251 21.10 6.87 -6.79
N TYR A 252 21.16 7.17 -5.50
CA TYR A 252 20.46 8.32 -4.94
C TYR A 252 20.95 9.64 -5.58
N GLU A 253 22.27 9.77 -5.74
CA GLU A 253 22.93 10.94 -6.32
C GLU A 253 22.53 11.13 -7.79
N GLU A 254 22.47 10.05 -8.56
CA GLU A 254 22.02 10.08 -9.96
C GLU A 254 20.55 10.50 -10.05
N THR A 255 19.68 10.01 -9.15
CA THR A 255 18.27 10.41 -9.10
C THR A 255 18.12 11.87 -8.70
N LEU A 256 18.84 12.32 -7.67
CA LEU A 256 18.77 13.70 -7.17
C LEU A 256 19.22 14.73 -8.21
N ALA A 257 20.21 14.38 -9.05
CA ALA A 257 20.71 15.26 -10.11
C ALA A 257 19.62 15.71 -11.11
N ASP A 258 18.58 14.90 -11.35
CA ASP A 258 17.47 15.25 -12.25
C ASP A 258 16.53 16.33 -11.69
N TYR A 259 16.59 16.56 -10.38
CA TYR A 259 15.66 17.41 -9.64
C TYR A 259 16.35 18.61 -8.99
N ALA A 260 17.64 18.84 -9.27
CA ALA A 260 18.33 20.03 -8.81
C ALA A 260 17.70 21.33 -9.36
N PRO A 261 17.65 22.42 -8.58
CA PRO A 261 18.26 22.59 -7.25
C PRO A 261 17.39 22.08 -6.07
N GLU A 262 16.21 21.51 -6.33
CA GLU A 262 15.38 20.95 -5.26
C GLU A 262 15.97 19.68 -4.65
N VAL A 263 15.80 19.51 -3.33
CA VAL A 263 16.17 18.28 -2.63
C VAL A 263 14.97 17.32 -2.62
N TRP A 264 14.67 16.75 -3.79
CA TRP A 264 13.65 15.71 -3.93
C TRP A 264 14.13 14.60 -4.86
N PRO A 265 13.86 13.33 -4.54
CA PRO A 265 13.31 12.85 -3.28
C PRO A 265 14.30 13.05 -2.11
N GLN A 266 13.79 13.14 -0.88
CA GLN A 266 14.64 12.97 0.31
C GLN A 266 15.23 11.54 0.30
N GLU A 267 16.43 11.34 0.84
CA GLU A 267 17.12 10.04 0.78
C GLU A 267 16.29 8.90 1.35
N GLY A 268 15.60 9.11 2.48
CA GLY A 268 14.70 8.12 3.06
C GLY A 268 13.56 7.70 2.13
N ILE A 269 13.04 8.62 1.33
CA ILE A 269 11.99 8.31 0.34
C ILE A 269 12.56 7.50 -0.81
N TYR A 270 13.75 7.85 -1.30
CA TYR A 270 14.44 7.05 -2.30
C TYR A 270 14.68 5.61 -1.79
N ARG A 271 15.17 5.43 -0.55
CA ARG A 271 15.41 4.11 0.05
C ARG A 271 14.11 3.31 0.17
N ALA A 272 13.02 3.93 0.63
CA ALA A 272 11.71 3.29 0.70
C ALA A 272 11.20 2.83 -0.68
N LEU A 273 11.35 3.65 -1.73
CA LEU A 273 10.96 3.29 -3.09
C LEU A 273 11.80 2.13 -3.64
N VAL A 274 13.10 2.09 -3.35
CA VAL A 274 13.96 0.96 -3.73
C VAL A 274 13.55 -0.31 -3.00
N ALA A 275 13.16 -0.21 -1.73
CA ALA A 275 12.75 -1.35 -0.90
C ALA A 275 11.45 -2.05 -1.37
N LEU A 276 10.70 -1.46 -2.33
CA LEU A 276 9.55 -2.13 -2.97
C LEU A 276 9.90 -3.52 -3.51
N GLU A 277 11.13 -3.71 -4.03
CA GLU A 277 11.60 -5.00 -4.55
C GLU A 277 11.67 -6.12 -3.50
N GLN A 278 11.67 -5.77 -2.21
CA GLN A 278 11.77 -6.69 -1.08
C GLN A 278 10.39 -7.08 -0.51
N THR A 279 9.32 -6.49 -1.06
CA THR A 279 7.95 -6.88 -0.72
C THR A 279 7.54 -8.17 -1.43
N ASP A 280 6.45 -8.79 -0.99
CA ASP A 280 5.90 -10.00 -1.62
C ASP A 280 4.85 -9.64 -2.68
N SER A 281 4.16 -8.50 -2.51
CA SER A 281 3.35 -7.87 -3.56
C SER A 281 3.23 -6.36 -3.40
N VAL A 282 2.87 -5.70 -4.51
CA VAL A 282 2.68 -4.25 -4.62
C VAL A 282 1.38 -3.96 -5.37
N THR A 283 0.46 -3.22 -4.74
CA THR A 283 -0.69 -2.61 -5.42
C THR A 283 -0.24 -1.31 -6.09
N ILE A 284 -0.62 -1.06 -7.34
CA ILE A 284 -0.32 0.17 -8.07
C ILE A 284 -1.54 0.56 -8.90
N ASP A 285 -1.99 1.81 -8.88
CA ASP A 285 -3.10 2.24 -9.72
C ASP A 285 -2.63 3.09 -10.93
N PRO A 286 -2.64 2.52 -12.15
CA PRO A 286 -2.53 3.30 -13.37
C PRO A 286 -3.51 4.47 -13.47
N HIS A 287 -4.72 4.36 -12.90
CA HIS A 287 -5.69 5.45 -12.89
C HIS A 287 -5.48 6.54 -11.82
N LYS A 288 -4.41 6.42 -11.02
CA LYS A 288 -3.94 7.47 -10.08
C LYS A 288 -2.73 8.17 -10.70
N LEU A 289 -1.53 8.01 -10.13
CA LEU A 289 -0.30 8.61 -10.65
C LEU A 289 0.17 8.01 -11.99
N GLY A 290 -0.51 6.99 -12.51
CA GLY A 290 -0.27 6.49 -13.86
C GLY A 290 -0.94 7.31 -14.97
N TYR A 291 -1.83 8.29 -14.67
CA TYR A 291 -2.52 9.12 -15.66
C TYR A 291 -3.33 8.34 -16.72
N VAL A 292 -3.75 7.12 -16.41
CA VAL A 292 -4.62 6.31 -17.27
C VAL A 292 -6.09 6.56 -16.88
N PRO A 293 -7.05 6.63 -17.83
CA PRO A 293 -8.45 6.72 -17.45
C PRO A 293 -8.93 5.54 -16.59
N TYR A 294 -9.86 5.80 -15.69
CA TYR A 294 -10.58 4.73 -14.98
C TYR A 294 -11.35 3.83 -15.95
N PRO A 295 -11.53 2.53 -15.65
CA PRO A 295 -10.92 1.80 -14.53
C PRO A 295 -9.56 1.19 -14.92
N ALA A 296 -8.54 1.36 -14.06
CA ALA A 296 -7.25 0.70 -14.17
C ALA A 296 -6.50 0.69 -12.82
N GLY A 297 -6.70 -0.38 -12.05
CA GLY A 297 -5.80 -0.77 -10.96
C GLY A 297 -4.82 -1.85 -11.40
N ALA A 298 -3.84 -2.18 -10.57
CA ALA A 298 -2.92 -3.29 -10.82
C ALA A 298 -2.39 -3.88 -9.52
N ILE A 299 -2.06 -5.17 -9.58
CA ILE A 299 -1.35 -5.90 -8.53
C ILE A 299 -0.13 -6.59 -9.16
N SER A 300 1.00 -6.55 -8.48
CA SER A 300 2.22 -7.26 -8.84
C SER A 300 2.71 -8.10 -7.67
N PHE A 301 2.90 -9.39 -7.89
CA PHE A 301 3.43 -10.37 -6.96
C PHE A 301 4.87 -10.71 -7.34
N ARG A 302 5.76 -10.77 -6.34
CA ARG A 302 7.18 -11.06 -6.55
C ARG A 302 7.42 -12.46 -7.12
N ASP A 303 6.59 -13.42 -6.72
CA ASP A 303 6.73 -14.83 -7.06
C ASP A 303 5.44 -15.36 -7.70
N ALA A 304 5.52 -15.89 -8.92
CA ALA A 304 4.39 -16.33 -9.71
C ALA A 304 3.68 -17.55 -9.13
N ARG A 305 4.37 -18.34 -8.28
CA ARG A 305 3.80 -19.55 -7.65
C ARG A 305 2.58 -19.23 -6.78
N VAL A 306 2.48 -17.99 -6.27
CA VAL A 306 1.33 -17.59 -5.43
C VAL A 306 -0.01 -17.64 -6.16
N ARG A 307 -0.01 -17.52 -7.49
CA ARG A 307 -1.24 -17.54 -8.30
C ARG A 307 -1.95 -18.89 -8.23
N ASP A 308 -1.20 -19.97 -8.03
CA ASP A 308 -1.74 -21.33 -7.98
C ASP A 308 -2.54 -21.56 -6.70
N LEU A 309 -2.27 -20.77 -5.65
CA LEU A 309 -2.98 -20.83 -4.36
C LEU A 309 -4.41 -20.26 -4.42
N VAL A 310 -4.73 -19.53 -5.49
CA VAL A 310 -6.04 -18.89 -5.69
C VAL A 310 -6.72 -19.36 -6.97
N ALA A 311 -6.11 -20.33 -7.66
CA ALA A 311 -6.57 -20.78 -8.96
C ALA A 311 -7.90 -21.56 -8.86
N VAL A 312 -8.84 -21.26 -9.77
CA VAL A 312 -10.09 -22.02 -9.95
C VAL A 312 -10.27 -22.41 -11.41
N GLU A 313 -10.50 -23.70 -11.66
CA GLU A 313 -10.77 -24.22 -13.01
C GLU A 313 -12.24 -24.00 -13.38
N ALA A 314 -12.48 -23.46 -14.58
CA ALA A 314 -13.80 -23.20 -15.18
C ALA A 314 -14.06 -24.17 -16.37
N PRO A 315 -14.76 -25.31 -16.18
CA PRO A 315 -14.79 -26.44 -17.12
C PRO A 315 -15.20 -26.13 -18.58
N TYR A 316 -15.89 -25.03 -18.84
CA TYR A 316 -16.39 -24.64 -20.16
C TYR A 316 -15.35 -23.94 -21.06
N LEU A 317 -14.12 -23.68 -20.56
CA LEU A 317 -13.04 -23.02 -21.30
C LEU A 317 -11.80 -23.90 -21.52
N PHE A 318 -11.69 -25.06 -20.86
CA PHE A 318 -10.48 -25.89 -20.91
C PHE A 318 -10.60 -27.00 -21.94
N HIS A 319 -9.76 -26.92 -22.97
CA HIS A 319 -9.46 -28.04 -23.87
C HIS A 319 -8.03 -28.52 -23.60
N ARG A 320 -7.79 -29.84 -23.61
CA ARG A 320 -6.44 -30.41 -23.49
C ARG A 320 -5.53 -29.77 -24.55
N GLY A 321 -4.43 -29.13 -24.12
CA GLY A 321 -3.45 -28.49 -25.02
C GLY A 321 -3.47 -26.95 -25.07
N ALA A 322 -4.38 -26.28 -24.35
CA ALA A 322 -4.33 -24.82 -24.21
C ALA A 322 -3.14 -24.38 -23.34
N SER A 323 -2.46 -23.30 -23.75
CA SER A 323 -1.36 -22.68 -22.98
C SER A 323 -1.81 -22.30 -21.56
N GLU A 324 -0.93 -22.48 -20.55
CA GLU A 324 -1.13 -21.97 -19.18
C GLU A 324 -1.42 -20.46 -19.15
N TRP A 325 -1.00 -19.72 -20.18
CA TRP A 325 -1.23 -18.29 -20.36
C TRP A 325 -2.53 -17.96 -21.10
N GLY A 326 -3.31 -18.97 -21.53
CA GLY A 326 -4.51 -18.80 -22.35
C GLY A 326 -5.69 -18.16 -21.62
N TYR A 327 -5.72 -18.19 -20.28
CA TYR A 327 -6.83 -17.63 -19.51
C TYR A 327 -6.40 -17.09 -18.13
N ILE A 328 -6.14 -15.78 -18.06
CA ILE A 328 -5.77 -15.10 -16.81
C ILE A 328 -6.88 -15.14 -15.74
N GLY A 329 -8.14 -15.29 -16.15
CA GLY A 329 -9.32 -15.33 -15.28
C GLY A 329 -9.27 -16.42 -14.21
N ARG A 330 -8.51 -17.49 -14.47
CA ARG A 330 -8.29 -18.58 -13.50
C ARG A 330 -7.59 -18.12 -12.22
N PHE A 331 -6.74 -17.11 -12.32
CA PHE A 331 -5.79 -16.73 -11.26
C PHE A 331 -6.17 -15.45 -10.52
N ILE A 332 -7.32 -14.86 -10.82
CA ILE A 332 -7.71 -13.52 -10.37
C ILE A 332 -9.10 -13.57 -9.72
N PHE A 333 -9.43 -12.55 -8.93
CA PHE A 333 -10.73 -12.49 -8.26
C PHE A 333 -11.86 -12.10 -9.21
N GLU A 334 -11.57 -11.19 -10.15
CA GLU A 334 -12.55 -10.72 -11.13
C GLU A 334 -12.75 -11.71 -12.28
N GLY A 335 -13.95 -11.74 -12.86
CA GLY A 335 -14.23 -12.53 -14.06
C GLY A 335 -13.96 -11.77 -15.37
N SER A 336 -15.02 -11.57 -16.15
CA SER A 336 -14.98 -10.73 -17.36
C SER A 336 -14.47 -9.33 -17.05
N LYS A 337 -13.48 -8.87 -17.83
CA LYS A 337 -12.80 -7.58 -17.66
C LYS A 337 -12.49 -6.95 -19.02
N PRO A 338 -12.53 -5.61 -19.13
CA PRO A 338 -12.33 -4.94 -20.41
C PRO A 338 -10.88 -5.05 -20.87
N GLY A 339 -10.65 -5.53 -22.11
CA GLY A 339 -9.32 -5.50 -22.74
C GLY A 339 -8.81 -4.08 -23.04
N ALA A 340 -9.70 -3.09 -23.05
CA ALA A 340 -9.36 -1.68 -23.27
C ALA A 340 -8.51 -1.08 -22.14
N SER A 341 -8.78 -1.45 -20.87
CA SER A 341 -8.00 -0.96 -19.72
C SER A 341 -6.52 -1.36 -19.80
N PRO A 342 -6.13 -2.64 -19.93
CA PRO A 342 -4.72 -3.01 -20.10
C PRO A 342 -4.11 -2.46 -21.40
N ALA A 343 -4.90 -2.26 -22.47
CA ALA A 343 -4.40 -1.60 -23.69
C ALA A 343 -4.05 -0.12 -23.45
N GLY A 344 -4.89 0.62 -22.71
CA GLY A 344 -4.62 2.01 -22.31
C GLY A 344 -3.37 2.13 -21.43
N VAL A 345 -3.24 1.24 -20.43
CA VAL A 345 -2.04 1.15 -19.59
C VAL A 345 -0.80 0.84 -20.42
N TRP A 346 -0.87 -0.16 -21.30
CA TRP A 346 0.23 -0.53 -22.17
C TRP A 346 0.67 0.63 -23.07
N MET A 347 -0.29 1.33 -23.69
CA MET A 347 -0.01 2.48 -24.55
C MET A 347 0.66 3.60 -23.75
N SER A 348 0.16 3.90 -22.56
CA SER A 348 0.77 4.90 -21.67
C SER A 348 2.22 4.54 -21.34
N HIS A 349 2.50 3.28 -20.98
CA HIS A 349 3.86 2.81 -20.68
C HIS A 349 4.80 2.79 -21.90
N LYS A 350 4.27 2.77 -23.12
CA LYS A 350 5.06 2.85 -24.36
C LYS A 350 5.41 4.29 -24.72
N VAL A 351 4.48 5.22 -24.49
CA VAL A 351 4.69 6.65 -24.71
C VAL A 351 5.57 7.25 -23.61
N LEU A 352 5.30 6.88 -22.36
CA LEU A 352 6.06 7.26 -21.18
C LEU A 352 6.64 5.99 -20.55
N PRO A 353 7.92 5.67 -20.82
CA PRO A 353 8.58 4.54 -20.18
C PRO A 353 8.52 4.63 -18.65
N LEU A 354 8.45 3.48 -17.98
CA LEU A 354 8.45 3.36 -16.51
C LEU A 354 9.86 3.53 -15.92
N ASP A 355 10.57 4.57 -16.35
CA ASP A 355 11.93 4.91 -15.94
C ASP A 355 12.11 6.43 -15.84
N CYS A 356 13.32 6.86 -15.53
CA CYS A 356 13.68 8.27 -15.35
C CYS A 356 13.45 9.18 -16.57
N ARG A 357 13.26 8.64 -17.78
CA ARG A 357 13.02 9.42 -19.00
C ARG A 357 11.54 9.67 -19.25
N GLY A 358 10.66 8.80 -18.76
CA GLY A 358 9.22 8.86 -18.94
C GLY A 358 8.51 9.28 -17.66
N TYR A 359 7.88 8.32 -16.97
CA TYR A 359 7.14 8.60 -15.75
C TYR A 359 7.98 9.26 -14.66
N GLY A 360 9.29 8.99 -14.58
CA GLY A 360 10.14 9.66 -13.60
C GLY A 360 10.18 11.19 -13.78
N ARG A 361 10.08 11.68 -15.02
CA ARG A 361 9.96 13.12 -15.31
C ARG A 361 8.57 13.65 -14.98
N LEU A 362 7.53 12.90 -15.32
CA LEU A 362 6.14 13.29 -15.08
C LEU A 362 5.86 13.43 -13.58
N ILE A 363 6.21 12.40 -12.79
CA ILE A 363 6.04 12.41 -11.34
C ILE A 363 6.93 13.48 -10.71
N GLY A 364 8.19 13.59 -11.13
CA GLY A 364 9.07 14.64 -10.63
C GLY A 364 8.55 16.06 -10.90
N ALA A 365 7.87 16.30 -12.02
CA ALA A 365 7.24 17.59 -12.27
C ALA A 365 6.09 17.88 -11.28
N THR A 366 5.28 16.87 -10.94
CA THR A 366 4.23 17.03 -9.93
C THR A 366 4.75 17.23 -8.53
N ALA A 367 5.81 16.51 -8.14
CA ALA A 367 6.45 16.66 -6.83
C ALA A 367 7.05 18.06 -6.69
N ARG A 368 7.79 18.55 -7.70
CA ARG A 368 8.27 19.94 -7.74
C ARG A 368 7.12 20.95 -7.64
N GLY A 369 6.00 20.68 -8.31
CA GLY A 369 4.78 21.48 -8.19
C GLY A 369 4.27 21.58 -6.76
N ALA A 370 4.15 20.43 -6.08
CA ALA A 370 3.73 20.37 -4.69
C ALA A 370 4.71 21.08 -3.75
N MET A 371 6.02 20.87 -3.92
CA MET A 371 7.04 21.56 -3.12
C MET A 371 7.00 23.08 -3.33
N ALA A 372 6.83 23.54 -4.57
CA ALA A 372 6.73 24.96 -4.88
C ALA A 372 5.47 25.58 -4.24
N LEU A 373 4.32 24.90 -4.33
CA LEU A 373 3.09 25.31 -3.66
C LEU A 373 3.27 25.36 -2.14
N HIS A 374 3.84 24.30 -1.55
CA HIS A 374 4.12 24.21 -0.11
C HIS A 374 4.99 25.39 0.36
N ARG A 375 6.12 25.66 -0.33
CA ARG A 375 7.01 26.78 -0.02
C ARG A 375 6.31 28.13 -0.13
N ARG A 376 5.49 28.33 -1.18
CA ARG A 376 4.78 29.60 -1.37
C ARG A 376 3.71 29.84 -0.31
N LEU A 377 2.99 28.80 0.09
CA LEU A 377 2.02 28.89 1.19
C LEU A 377 2.75 29.15 2.52
N ARG A 378 3.85 28.43 2.80
CA ARG A 378 4.65 28.62 4.02
C ARG A 378 5.31 30.01 4.12
N GLY A 379 5.78 30.55 3.01
CA GLY A 379 6.48 31.85 2.96
C GLY A 379 5.57 33.07 2.75
N GLY A 380 4.26 32.88 2.58
CA GLY A 380 3.31 33.97 2.36
C GLY A 380 2.96 34.74 3.63
N ASP A 381 2.66 36.03 3.49
CA ASP A 381 2.02 36.80 4.56
C ASP A 381 0.51 36.55 4.56
N TRP A 382 0.05 35.80 5.56
CA TRP A 382 -1.34 35.39 5.72
C TRP A 382 -2.07 36.18 6.81
N ALA A 383 -1.41 37.09 7.53
CA ALA A 383 -2.04 37.83 8.62
C ALA A 383 -3.35 38.52 8.16
N PRO A 384 -4.41 38.54 8.99
CA PRO A 384 -4.49 37.95 10.34
C PRO A 384 -4.74 36.42 10.39
N PHE A 385 -4.82 35.74 9.25
CA PHE A 385 -4.91 34.28 9.20
C PHE A 385 -3.56 33.61 9.52
N ASN A 386 -3.64 32.40 10.04
CA ASN A 386 -2.49 31.54 10.31
C ASN A 386 -2.63 30.25 9.49
N LEU A 387 -1.84 30.11 8.42
CA LEU A 387 -1.77 28.85 7.67
C LEU A 387 -0.73 27.93 8.30
N VAL A 388 -1.18 26.80 8.82
CA VAL A 388 -0.31 25.80 9.42
C VAL A 388 -0.20 24.60 8.49
N LEU A 389 0.90 24.53 7.76
CA LEU A 389 1.15 23.43 6.84
C LEU A 389 1.54 22.15 7.58
N LEU A 390 1.12 21.02 7.03
CA LEU A 390 1.72 19.72 7.33
C LEU A 390 3.21 19.70 6.90
N PRO A 391 4.00 18.69 7.33
CA PRO A 391 5.38 18.53 6.87
C PRO A 391 5.52 18.60 5.34
N GLU A 392 6.74 18.89 4.88
CA GLU A 392 7.01 18.93 3.43
C GLU A 392 6.57 17.61 2.78
N PRO A 393 5.83 17.65 1.64
CA PRO A 393 5.26 16.46 1.04
C PRO A 393 6.32 15.47 0.56
N ASP A 394 6.10 14.18 0.82
CA ASP A 394 6.96 13.12 0.30
C ASP A 394 6.80 12.97 -1.22
N LEU A 395 5.57 13.10 -1.71
CA LEU A 395 5.24 13.08 -3.13
C LEU A 395 4.62 14.41 -3.58
N ASN A 396 3.30 14.48 -3.74
CA ASN A 396 2.64 15.57 -4.45
C ASN A 396 1.29 16.00 -3.85
N ILE A 397 1.08 15.79 -2.55
CA ILE A 397 -0.10 16.30 -1.84
C ILE A 397 0.31 17.29 -0.75
N VAL A 398 -0.20 18.51 -0.83
CA VAL A 398 0.03 19.58 0.16
C VAL A 398 -1.21 19.73 1.02
N CYS A 399 -1.03 19.67 2.34
CA CYS A 399 -2.11 19.84 3.31
C CYS A 399 -1.81 20.98 4.29
N PHE A 400 -2.85 21.71 4.70
CA PHE A 400 -2.72 22.78 5.69
C PHE A 400 -4.00 23.03 6.48
N GLY A 401 -3.85 23.36 7.76
CA GLY A 401 -4.90 23.92 8.60
C GLY A 401 -4.95 25.45 8.49
N VAL A 402 -6.10 26.03 8.84
CA VAL A 402 -6.33 27.48 8.77
C VAL A 402 -6.82 27.98 10.14
N GLY A 403 -6.03 28.82 10.79
CA GLY A 403 -6.38 29.51 12.03
C GLY A 403 -6.68 31.00 11.82
N HIS A 404 -7.41 31.59 12.77
CA HIS A 404 -7.66 33.03 12.83
C HIS A 404 -8.02 33.44 14.28
N PRO A 405 -7.64 34.63 14.79
CA PRO A 405 -7.92 35.04 16.17
C PRO A 405 -9.39 35.04 16.61
N THR A 406 -10.34 35.10 15.67
CA THR A 406 -11.78 35.02 15.96
C THR A 406 -12.28 33.58 16.13
N LEU A 407 -11.53 32.58 15.64
CA LEU A 407 -11.87 31.17 15.74
C LEU A 407 -11.34 30.63 17.08
N ARG A 408 -12.18 30.70 18.12
CA ARG A 408 -11.78 30.43 19.52
C ARG A 408 -11.84 28.95 19.91
N SER A 409 -12.27 28.07 19.02
CA SER A 409 -12.32 26.63 19.25
C SER A 409 -11.93 25.85 18.01
N LEU A 410 -11.47 24.61 18.21
CA LEU A 410 -11.08 23.74 17.10
C LEU A 410 -12.29 23.35 16.24
N GLU A 411 -13.48 23.26 16.85
CA GLU A 411 -14.75 23.08 16.16
C GLU A 411 -15.03 24.26 15.21
N ALA A 412 -14.85 25.51 15.66
CA ALA A 412 -15.00 26.69 14.81
C ALA A 412 -13.97 26.71 13.66
N THR A 413 -12.73 26.30 13.93
CA THR A 413 -11.69 26.10 12.90
C THR A 413 -12.09 25.03 11.88
N ASN A 414 -12.68 23.92 12.34
CA ASN A 414 -13.14 22.83 11.47
C ASN A 414 -14.30 23.25 10.57
N ASP A 415 -15.24 24.03 11.11
CA ASP A 415 -16.37 24.59 10.38
C ASP A 415 -15.90 25.60 9.33
N PHE A 416 -14.93 26.46 9.69
CA PHE A 416 -14.33 27.40 8.76
C PHE A 416 -13.62 26.69 7.59
N ALA A 417 -12.84 25.64 7.87
CA ALA A 417 -12.27 24.79 6.82
C ALA A 417 -13.35 24.15 5.92
N GLY A 418 -14.53 23.84 6.48
CA GLY A 418 -15.69 23.37 5.71
C GLY A 418 -16.21 24.42 4.73
N ARG A 419 -16.33 25.68 5.16
CA ARG A 419 -16.75 26.79 4.29
C ARG A 419 -15.75 27.09 3.18
N ILE A 420 -14.45 27.09 3.50
CA ILE A 420 -13.37 27.24 2.50
C ILE A 420 -13.47 26.13 1.43
N TYR A 421 -13.65 24.88 1.86
CA TYR A 421 -13.83 23.76 0.93
C TYR A 421 -15.07 23.96 0.05
N ALA A 422 -16.22 24.32 0.63
CA ALA A 422 -17.45 24.57 -0.13
C ALA A 422 -17.27 25.70 -1.16
N ALA A 423 -16.54 26.77 -0.80
CA ALA A 423 -16.24 27.88 -1.70
C ALA A 423 -15.26 27.50 -2.83
N MET A 424 -14.42 26.48 -2.63
CA MET A 424 -13.39 26.05 -3.57
C MET A 424 -13.61 24.62 -4.09
N SER A 425 -14.86 24.15 -4.10
CA SER A 425 -15.22 22.84 -4.65
C SER A 425 -16.58 22.88 -5.34
N VAL A 426 -16.84 21.87 -6.18
CA VAL A 426 -18.12 21.76 -6.89
C VAL A 426 -19.20 21.36 -5.89
N SER A 427 -20.30 22.09 -5.89
CA SER A 427 -21.50 21.83 -5.08
C SER A 427 -22.75 22.02 -5.94
N GLU A 428 -23.93 21.75 -5.37
CA GLU A 428 -25.21 22.05 -6.03
C GLU A 428 -25.36 23.54 -6.35
N GLU A 429 -24.76 24.41 -5.53
CA GLU A 429 -24.82 25.87 -5.67
C GLU A 429 -23.71 26.45 -6.56
N ARG A 430 -22.61 25.70 -6.75
CA ARG A 430 -21.42 26.20 -7.46
C ARG A 430 -20.91 25.18 -8.48
N SER A 431 -21.09 25.52 -9.74
CA SER A 431 -20.61 24.70 -10.86
C SER A 431 -19.10 24.86 -11.07
N ALA A 432 -18.48 23.85 -11.70
CA ALA A 432 -17.05 23.87 -12.01
C ALA A 432 -16.60 25.06 -12.86
N ARG A 433 -17.49 25.67 -13.67
CA ARG A 433 -17.17 26.83 -14.52
C ARG A 433 -17.02 28.15 -13.75
N GLN A 434 -17.47 28.18 -12.50
CA GLN A 434 -17.40 29.37 -11.63
C GLN A 434 -16.19 29.35 -10.71
N LEU A 435 -15.38 28.29 -10.77
CA LEU A 435 -14.24 28.07 -9.89
C LEU A 435 -12.94 28.27 -10.66
N ASP A 436 -12.08 29.14 -10.14
CA ASP A 436 -10.72 29.30 -10.66
C ASP A 436 -9.79 28.18 -10.19
N TYR A 437 -9.99 27.71 -8.95
CA TYR A 437 -9.20 26.67 -8.30
C TYR A 437 -10.08 25.71 -7.51
N PHE A 438 -9.61 24.46 -7.42
CA PHE A 438 -10.29 23.39 -6.70
C PHE A 438 -9.41 22.91 -5.54
N VAL A 439 -10.02 22.69 -4.38
CA VAL A 439 -9.39 22.01 -3.26
C VAL A 439 -10.24 20.85 -2.80
N THR A 440 -9.62 19.96 -2.04
CA THR A 440 -10.33 18.96 -1.25
C THR A 440 -10.14 19.26 0.23
N LYS A 441 -10.91 18.59 1.08
CA LYS A 441 -10.77 18.67 2.54
C LYS A 441 -10.71 17.26 3.10
N THR A 442 -9.94 17.10 4.16
CA THR A 442 -9.95 15.90 4.98
C THR A 442 -9.91 16.26 6.47
N VAL A 443 -10.03 15.25 7.34
CA VAL A 443 -9.97 15.40 8.78
C VAL A 443 -8.93 14.45 9.34
N LEU A 444 -7.91 15.00 10.01
CA LEU A 444 -6.94 14.20 10.74
C LEU A 444 -7.59 13.75 12.05
N ARG A 445 -8.24 12.57 12.06
CA ARG A 445 -9.04 12.08 13.19
C ARG A 445 -8.16 11.62 14.34
N THR A 446 -8.59 11.85 15.57
CA THR A 446 -7.86 11.46 16.78
C THR A 446 -7.61 9.95 16.85
N GLY A 447 -8.57 9.14 16.40
CA GLY A 447 -8.45 7.68 16.38
C GLY A 447 -7.48 7.13 15.32
N GLU A 448 -7.17 7.91 14.29
CA GLU A 448 -6.30 7.50 13.16
C GLU A 448 -4.90 8.11 13.29
N TYR A 449 -4.83 9.40 13.58
CA TYR A 449 -3.58 10.15 13.64
C TYR A 449 -3.00 10.19 15.06
N GLY A 450 -3.79 9.95 16.10
CA GLY A 450 -3.32 9.94 17.48
C GLY A 450 -2.52 11.19 17.83
N ARG A 451 -1.30 11.01 18.33
CA ARG A 451 -0.41 12.15 18.69
C ARG A 451 0.28 12.81 17.50
N SER A 452 0.28 12.20 16.32
CA SER A 452 0.99 12.73 15.14
C SER A 452 0.45 14.09 14.67
N ALA A 453 -0.86 14.34 14.84
CA ALA A 453 -1.50 15.61 14.47
C ALA A 453 -1.42 16.69 15.57
N VAL A 454 -1.00 16.36 16.79
CA VAL A 454 -0.94 17.31 17.91
C VAL A 454 -0.06 18.54 17.61
N PRO A 455 1.12 18.43 16.97
CA PRO A 455 1.91 19.61 16.62
C PRO A 455 1.17 20.59 15.71
N LEU A 456 0.37 20.10 14.75
CA LEU A 456 -0.47 20.94 13.89
C LEU A 456 -1.53 21.67 14.72
N VAL A 457 -2.21 20.95 15.63
CA VAL A 457 -3.23 21.50 16.52
C VAL A 457 -2.65 22.60 17.42
N GLN A 458 -1.47 22.36 18.01
CA GLN A 458 -0.77 23.32 18.85
C GLN A 458 -0.37 24.58 18.07
N ALA A 459 0.11 24.41 16.84
CA ALA A 459 0.44 25.54 15.97
C ALA A 459 -0.80 26.32 15.50
N LEU A 460 -1.99 25.72 15.53
CA LEU A 460 -3.28 26.42 15.34
C LEU A 460 -3.77 27.14 16.62
N GLY A 461 -3.08 26.98 17.75
CA GLY A 461 -3.42 27.63 19.02
C GLY A 461 -4.29 26.80 19.97
N PHE A 462 -4.43 25.48 19.72
CA PHE A 462 -5.29 24.60 20.51
C PHE A 462 -4.49 23.51 21.25
N SER A 463 -5.07 22.96 22.30
CA SER A 463 -4.46 21.89 23.09
C SER A 463 -4.74 20.50 22.52
N ALA A 464 -4.01 19.49 23.01
CA ALA A 464 -4.33 18.09 22.70
C ALA A 464 -5.70 17.66 23.26
N GLU A 465 -6.19 18.29 24.32
CA GLU A 465 -7.53 18.04 24.86
C GLU A 465 -8.62 18.58 23.94
N ASP A 466 -8.41 19.76 23.35
CA ASP A 466 -9.31 20.31 22.32
C ASP A 466 -9.37 19.38 21.10
N TYR A 467 -8.24 18.81 20.69
CA TYR A 467 -8.18 17.83 19.61
C TYR A 467 -9.01 16.59 19.92
N LEU A 468 -8.84 16.02 21.11
CA LEU A 468 -9.61 14.86 21.57
C LEU A 468 -11.11 15.17 21.62
N ARG A 469 -11.49 16.34 22.15
CA ARG A 469 -12.89 16.79 22.24
C ARG A 469 -13.53 16.97 20.87
N ALA A 470 -12.83 17.60 19.92
CA ALA A 470 -13.35 17.83 18.57
C ALA A 470 -13.34 16.56 17.70
N GLY A 471 -12.64 15.50 18.13
CA GLY A 471 -12.51 14.23 17.39
C GLY A 471 -11.61 14.29 16.15
N GLY A 472 -11.02 15.44 15.84
CA GLY A 472 -10.17 15.64 14.67
C GLY A 472 -9.92 17.11 14.34
N VAL A 473 -8.96 17.35 13.43
CA VAL A 473 -8.69 18.67 12.85
C VAL A 473 -8.85 18.61 11.34
N SER A 474 -9.63 19.53 10.79
CA SER A 474 -9.87 19.67 9.36
C SER A 474 -8.69 20.36 8.69
N VAL A 475 -8.25 19.82 7.56
CA VAL A 475 -7.20 20.41 6.73
C VAL A 475 -7.68 20.52 5.29
N ILE A 476 -7.27 21.60 4.64
CA ILE A 476 -7.39 21.75 3.19
C ILE A 476 -6.29 20.92 2.54
N ARG A 477 -6.66 20.19 1.50
CA ARG A 477 -5.80 19.24 0.79
C ARG A 477 -5.74 19.58 -0.69
N CYS A 478 -4.53 19.73 -1.21
CA CYS A 478 -4.20 20.04 -2.59
C CYS A 478 -3.40 18.89 -3.20
N THR A 479 -4.07 18.05 -4.01
CA THR A 479 -3.41 16.98 -4.77
C THR A 479 -2.87 17.53 -6.10
N VAL A 480 -1.56 17.75 -6.16
CA VAL A 480 -0.90 18.37 -7.30
C VAL A 480 -0.59 17.31 -8.36
N MET A 481 -1.53 17.09 -9.28
CA MET A 481 -1.34 16.19 -10.42
C MET A 481 -1.07 16.93 -11.74
N ASP A 482 -1.09 18.25 -11.75
CA ASP A 482 -0.74 19.03 -12.93
C ASP A 482 0.79 19.15 -13.04
N PRO A 483 1.45 18.50 -14.02
CA PRO A 483 2.90 18.62 -14.20
C PRO A 483 3.34 20.00 -14.70
N PHE A 484 2.39 20.87 -15.03
CA PHE A 484 2.63 22.22 -15.52
C PHE A 484 2.48 23.30 -14.44
N LEU A 485 2.23 22.93 -13.17
CA LEU A 485 1.96 23.90 -12.10
C LEU A 485 3.07 24.96 -11.94
N VAL A 486 4.33 24.54 -12.08
CA VAL A 486 5.51 25.43 -12.02
C VAL A 486 5.90 26.01 -13.38
N ALA A 487 5.32 25.51 -14.47
CA ALA A 487 5.66 25.98 -15.81
C ALA A 487 4.99 27.33 -16.06
N ARG A 488 5.78 28.38 -16.31
CA ARG A 488 5.24 29.67 -16.76
C ARG A 488 4.66 29.53 -18.16
N ARG A 489 3.34 29.40 -18.26
CA ARG A 489 2.60 29.47 -19.53
C ARG A 489 2.19 30.92 -19.78
N GLY A 490 3.02 31.66 -20.52
CA GLY A 490 2.81 33.09 -20.77
C GLY A 490 3.02 33.92 -19.50
N ARG A 491 2.02 34.72 -19.11
CA ARG A 491 2.06 35.59 -17.91
C ARG A 491 1.37 35.01 -16.68
N VAL A 492 0.81 33.80 -16.77
CA VAL A 492 0.02 33.21 -15.68
C VAL A 492 0.93 32.43 -14.74
N ASP A 493 0.86 32.79 -13.46
CA ASP A 493 1.49 32.08 -12.35
C ASP A 493 0.38 31.41 -11.54
N PHE A 494 0.22 30.09 -11.70
CA PHE A 494 -0.86 29.34 -11.09
C PHE A 494 -0.71 29.22 -9.57
N ILE A 495 0.51 29.26 -9.05
CA ILE A 495 0.76 29.18 -7.61
C ILE A 495 0.41 30.52 -6.95
N GLU A 496 0.83 31.64 -7.54
CA GLU A 496 0.43 32.97 -7.06
C GLU A 496 -1.07 33.21 -7.25
N GLY A 497 -1.64 32.75 -8.36
CA GLY A 497 -3.07 32.77 -8.61
C GLY A 497 -3.84 32.03 -7.52
N PHE A 498 -3.43 30.79 -7.20
CA PHE A 498 -4.01 30.01 -6.12
C PHE A 498 -3.91 30.74 -4.77
N ALA A 499 -2.74 31.28 -4.42
CA ALA A 499 -2.55 31.97 -3.15
C ALA A 499 -3.43 33.21 -3.01
N ARG A 500 -3.61 34.00 -4.08
CA ARG A 500 -4.52 35.15 -4.09
C ARG A 500 -5.98 34.73 -3.97
N THR A 501 -6.40 33.72 -4.74
CA THR A 501 -7.78 33.20 -4.67
C THR A 501 -8.07 32.64 -3.29
N LEU A 502 -7.13 31.88 -2.71
CA LEU A 502 -7.26 31.37 -1.34
C LEU A 502 -7.45 32.52 -0.35
N ARG A 503 -6.61 33.57 -0.38
CA ARG A 503 -6.78 34.73 0.51
C ARG A 503 -8.16 35.38 0.37
N ALA A 504 -8.63 35.61 -0.85
CA ALA A 504 -9.94 36.20 -1.08
C ALA A 504 -11.08 35.32 -0.51
N VAL A 505 -10.96 33.99 -0.64
CA VAL A 505 -11.90 33.04 -0.03
C VAL A 505 -11.82 33.07 1.49
N LEU A 506 -10.62 33.10 2.07
CA LEU A 506 -10.45 33.20 3.52
C LEU A 506 -11.14 34.45 4.08
N GLU A 507 -10.99 35.59 3.40
CA GLU A 507 -11.59 36.86 3.80
C GLU A 507 -13.13 36.88 3.63
N ALA A 508 -13.65 36.20 2.61
CA ALA A 508 -15.10 36.14 2.35
C ALA A 508 -15.86 35.17 3.26
N GLU A 509 -15.22 34.07 3.69
CA GLU A 509 -15.86 32.98 4.43
C GLU A 509 -15.65 33.03 5.95
N LEU A 510 -14.78 33.92 6.44
CA LEU A 510 -14.50 34.11 7.87
C LEU A 510 -15.65 34.85 8.55
#